data_AF-A0A1T5CP87-F1
#
_entry.id   AF-A0A1T5CP87-F1
#
_cell.length_a   1.000
_cell.length_b   1.000
_cell.length_c   1.000
_cell.angle_alpha   90.00
_cell.angle_beta   90.00
_cell.angle_gamma   90.00
#
_symmetry.space_group_name_H-M   'P 1'
#
loop_
_entity.id
_entity.type
_entity.pdbx_description
1 polymer ?
#
loop_
_entity_poly.entity_id
_entity_poly.type
_entity_poly.pdbx_seq_one_letter_code
_entity_poly.pdbx_strand_id
1 'polypeptide(L)'
;MYKQKIFDERGKKKLQLGYMTTDKTKAIMISDFKESFEKGLINIECNHTLQQMQMFVETNGQLGNKRGNTEKNHDDLVIAGALAVQGMKTNKWYI
;
A
#
# COMPACT_ATOMS: atom_id res chain seq x y z
N MET A 1 -15.54 -5.32 4.09
CA MET A 1 -14.89 -5.03 2.78
C MET A 1 -14.58 -3.53 2.65
N TYR A 2 -13.34 -3.17 2.28
CA TYR A 2 -12.87 -1.77 2.20
C TYR A 2 -13.57 -0.98 1.09
N LYS A 3 -13.91 0.29 1.37
CA LYS A 3 -14.48 1.24 0.41
C LYS A 3 -13.77 2.58 0.51
N GLN A 4 -13.21 3.05 -0.60
CA GLN A 4 -12.62 4.38 -0.67
C GLN A 4 -13.68 5.42 -1.03
N LYS A 5 -13.57 6.60 -0.42
CA LYS A 5 -14.36 7.76 -0.81
C LYS A 5 -13.66 8.45 -1.99
N ILE A 6 -14.34 8.48 -3.12
CA ILE A 6 -13.89 9.16 -4.34
C ILE A 6 -14.85 10.29 -4.70
N PHE A 7 -14.38 11.21 -5.54
CA PHE A 7 -15.21 12.25 -6.14
C PHE A 7 -15.45 11.89 -7.60
N ASP A 8 -16.70 11.97 -8.01
CA ASP A 8 -17.10 11.86 -9.41
C ASP A 8 -16.70 13.12 -10.18
N GLU A 9 -16.71 13.07 -11.52
CA GLU A 9 -16.39 14.21 -12.39
C GLU A 9 -17.29 15.44 -12.14
N ARG A 10 -18.48 15.19 -11.59
CA ARG A 10 -19.46 16.21 -11.19
C ARG A 10 -19.29 16.70 -9.74
N GLY A 11 -18.19 16.33 -9.07
CA GLY A 11 -17.86 16.72 -7.69
C GLY A 11 -18.65 15.99 -6.60
N LYS A 12 -19.50 15.01 -6.95
CA LYS A 12 -20.29 14.25 -5.97
C LYS A 12 -19.43 13.17 -5.30
N LYS A 13 -19.60 13.02 -3.99
CA LYS A 13 -18.93 11.96 -3.19
C LYS A 13 -19.55 10.61 -3.52
N LYS A 14 -18.74 9.63 -3.90
CA LYS A 14 -19.13 8.23 -4.12
C LYS A 14 -18.23 7.31 -3.31
N LEU A 15 -18.81 6.24 -2.76
CA LEU A 15 -18.05 5.15 -2.14
C LEU A 15 -17.77 4.10 -3.22
N GLN A 16 -16.50 3.91 -3.55
CA GLN A 16 -16.06 2.87 -4.47
C GLN A 16 -15.51 1.68 -3.68
N LEU A 17 -15.81 0.47 -4.15
CA LEU A 17 -15.29 -0.75 -3.56
C LEU A 17 -13.79 -0.88 -3.87
N GLY A 18 -13.00 -1.26 -2.87
CA GLY A 18 -11.55 -1.42 -3.01
C GLY A 18 -10.78 -0.11 -2.87
N TYR A 19 -9.49 -0.18 -3.19
CA TYR A 19 -8.54 0.92 -3.14
C TYR A 19 -8.22 1.37 -4.57
N MET A 20 -8.44 2.65 -4.86
CA MET A 20 -8.12 3.27 -6.14
C MET A 20 -6.63 3.58 -6.19
N THR A 21 -5.90 2.85 -7.02
CA THR A 21 -4.45 2.98 -7.15
C THR A 21 -4.09 4.00 -8.24
N THR A 22 -3.80 5.22 -7.80
CA THR A 22 -3.05 6.27 -8.53
C THR A 22 -1.64 6.39 -7.97
N ASP A 23 -0.72 7.06 -8.65
CA ASP A 23 0.64 7.30 -8.14
C ASP A 23 0.62 7.98 -6.75
N LYS A 24 -0.26 8.97 -6.57
CA LYS A 24 -0.43 9.69 -5.30
C LYS A 24 -0.95 8.79 -4.18
N THR A 25 -2.01 8.06 -4.44
CA THR A 25 -2.61 7.15 -3.43
C THR A 25 -1.66 6.00 -3.10
N LYS A 26 -0.89 5.49 -4.08
CA LYS A 26 0.14 4.48 -3.83
C LYS A 26 1.22 5.02 -2.88
N ALA A 27 1.67 6.25 -3.08
CA ALA A 27 2.61 6.89 -2.16
C ALA A 27 2.06 7.05 -0.73
N ILE A 28 0.81 7.50 -0.61
CA ILE A 28 0.13 7.63 0.69
C ILE A 28 0.04 6.26 1.38
N MET A 29 -0.38 5.23 0.66
CA MET A 29 -0.53 3.88 1.17
C MET A 29 0.78 3.31 1.71
N ILE A 30 1.89 3.51 1.00
CA ILE A 30 3.23 3.06 1.41
C ILE A 30 3.75 3.88 2.59
N SER A 31 3.49 5.19 2.62
CA SER A 31 3.85 6.04 3.77
C SER A 31 3.15 5.59 5.04
N ASP A 32 1.85 5.28 4.96
CA ASP A 32 1.08 4.76 6.10
C ASP A 32 1.60 3.41 6.59
N PHE A 33 1.99 2.55 5.66
CA PHE A 33 2.58 1.24 5.97
C PHE A 33 3.93 1.39 6.68
N LYS A 34 4.80 2.26 6.17
CA LYS A 34 6.09 2.59 6.79
C LYS A 34 5.91 3.16 8.19
N GLU A 35 5.02 4.14 8.35
CA GLU A 35 4.71 4.75 9.65
C GLU A 35 4.22 3.70 10.66
N SER A 36 3.33 2.79 10.23
CA SER A 36 2.81 1.73 11.08
C SER A 36 3.90 0.77 11.53
N PHE A 37 4.85 0.44 10.64
CA PHE A 37 5.98 -0.41 10.96
C PHE A 37 6.97 0.28 11.91
N GLU A 38 7.38 1.52 11.61
CA GLU A 38 8.35 2.29 12.43
C GLU A 38 7.83 2.62 13.83
N LYS A 39 6.51 2.82 13.98
CA LYS A 39 5.87 3.06 15.28
C LYS A 39 5.53 1.78 16.05
N GLY A 40 5.83 0.60 15.50
CA GLY A 40 5.52 -0.69 16.14
C GLY A 40 4.02 -1.01 16.21
N LEU A 41 3.19 -0.39 15.36
CA LEU A 41 1.75 -0.69 15.26
C LEU A 41 1.48 -1.99 14.51
N ILE A 42 2.43 -2.42 13.67
CA ILE A 42 2.43 -3.71 12.99
C ILE A 42 3.78 -4.39 13.19
N ASN A 43 3.78 -5.73 13.26
CA ASN A 43 4.98 -6.56 13.29
C ASN A 43 5.01 -7.45 12.05
N ILE A 44 6.15 -7.52 11.37
CA ILE A 44 6.33 -8.32 10.15
C ILE A 44 7.46 -9.31 10.41
N GLU A 45 7.10 -10.59 10.52
CA GLU A 45 8.05 -11.69 10.76
C GLU A 45 8.39 -12.46 9.47
N CYS A 46 7.66 -12.18 8.39
CA CYS A 46 7.90 -12.83 7.10
C CYS A 46 9.17 -12.29 6.46
N ASN A 47 10.22 -13.12 6.41
CA ASN A 47 11.51 -12.77 5.80
C ASN A 47 11.37 -12.32 4.33
N HIS A 48 10.46 -12.93 3.56
CA HIS A 48 10.22 -12.52 2.17
C HIS A 48 9.66 -11.10 2.08
N THR A 49 8.70 -10.75 2.94
CA THR A 49 8.15 -9.39 2.99
C THR A 49 9.24 -8.38 3.39
N LEU A 50 10.05 -8.70 4.41
CA LEU A 50 11.16 -7.84 4.83
C LEU A 50 12.19 -7.62 3.72
N GLN A 51 12.49 -8.65 2.94
CA GLN A 51 13.39 -8.54 1.78
C GLN A 51 12.80 -7.64 0.68
N GLN A 52 11.51 -7.81 0.37
CA GLN A 52 10.83 -6.94 -0.60
C GLN A 52 10.79 -5.48 -0.14
N MET A 53 10.58 -5.23 1.16
CA MET A 53 10.59 -3.86 1.72
C MET A 53 11.92 -3.14 1.49
N GLN A 54 13.05 -3.84 1.58
CA GLN A 54 14.37 -3.24 1.35
C GLN A 54 14.59 -2.80 -0.11
N MET A 55 13.92 -3.48 -1.06
CA MET A 55 14.05 -3.22 -2.49
C MET A 55 13.02 -2.21 -3.00
N PHE A 56 12.02 -1.87 -2.20
CA PHE A 56 10.94 -0.96 -2.54
C PHE A 56 11.40 0.50 -2.42
N VAL A 57 11.69 1.14 -3.54
CA VAL A 57 12.29 2.47 -3.63
C VAL A 57 11.49 3.38 -4.55
N GLU A 58 11.59 4.69 -4.32
CA GLU A 58 11.09 5.69 -5.27
C GLU A 58 12.14 5.95 -6.34
N THR A 59 11.78 5.73 -7.61
CA THR A 59 12.64 6.03 -8.77
C THR A 59 11.86 6.91 -9.74
N ASN A 60 12.34 8.12 -10.02
CA ASN A 60 11.72 9.08 -10.94
C ASN A 60 10.24 9.37 -10.62
N GLY A 61 9.89 9.49 -9.33
CA GLY A 61 8.51 9.75 -8.88
C GLY A 61 7.59 8.53 -8.93
N GLN A 62 8.10 7.35 -9.30
CA GLN A 62 7.37 6.09 -9.25
C GLN A 62 7.89 5.24 -8.09
N LEU A 63 6.97 4.82 -7.22
CA LEU A 63 7.25 3.88 -6.13
C LEU A 63 7.10 2.44 -6.63
N GLY A 64 8.16 1.65 -6.47
CA GLY A 64 8.16 0.23 -6.83
C GLY A 64 9.48 -0.42 -6.48
N ASN A 65 9.68 -1.66 -6.92
CA ASN A 65 10.96 -2.31 -6.72
C ASN A 65 12.07 -1.69 -7.58
N LYS A 66 13.28 -1.63 -7.01
CA LYS A 66 14.50 -1.23 -7.70
C LYS A 66 14.65 -2.01 -9.01
N ARG A 67 14.71 -1.32 -10.16
CA ARG A 67 14.80 -1.95 -11.49
C ARG A 67 16.05 -2.86 -11.56
N GLY A 68 15.79 -4.16 -11.68
CA GLY A 68 16.71 -5.28 -11.74
C GLY A 68 15.92 -6.50 -12.21
N ASN A 69 16.61 -7.61 -12.53
CA ASN A 69 16.08 -8.79 -13.22
C ASN A 69 14.60 -9.08 -12.93
N THR A 70 13.75 -8.91 -13.95
CA THR A 70 12.27 -8.81 -13.89
C THR A 70 11.60 -10.02 -13.24
N GLU A 71 12.30 -11.15 -13.18
CA GLU A 71 11.83 -12.43 -12.61
C GLU A 71 11.96 -12.51 -11.08
N LYS A 72 12.69 -11.59 -10.42
CA LYS A 72 12.93 -11.62 -8.96
C LYS A 72 12.39 -10.42 -8.19
N ASN A 73 11.78 -9.47 -8.89
CA ASN A 73 11.36 -8.19 -8.33
C ASN A 73 9.87 -8.15 -8.03
N HIS A 74 9.43 -8.94 -7.06
CA HIS A 74 8.04 -8.92 -6.58
C HIS A 74 7.88 -7.87 -5.46
N ASP A 75 6.85 -7.03 -5.56
CA ASP A 75 6.44 -6.05 -4.54
C ASP A 75 5.05 -6.37 -3.94
N ASP A 76 4.50 -7.51 -4.32
CA ASP A 76 3.16 -7.98 -3.99
C ASP A 76 2.93 -8.12 -2.47
N LEU A 77 3.90 -8.64 -1.71
CA LEU A 77 3.76 -8.78 -0.25
C LEU A 77 3.76 -7.43 0.45
N VAL A 78 4.55 -6.47 -0.05
CA VAL A 78 4.56 -5.09 0.47
C VAL A 78 3.22 -4.41 0.18
N ILE A 79 2.71 -4.54 -1.05
CA ILE A 79 1.42 -3.96 -1.43
C ILE A 79 0.27 -4.60 -0.66
N ALA A 80 0.27 -5.92 -0.48
CA ALA A 80 -0.73 -6.63 0.30
C ALA A 80 -0.73 -6.18 1.78
N GLY A 81 0.45 -6.09 2.41
CA GLY A 81 0.58 -5.58 3.77
C GLY A 81 0.13 -4.12 3.90
N ALA A 82 0.46 -3.27 2.93
CA ALA A 82 0.05 -1.87 2.94
C ALA A 82 -1.47 -1.70 2.79
N LEU A 83 -2.12 -2.54 1.96
CA LEU A 83 -3.59 -2.58 1.86
C LEU A 83 -4.25 -3.03 3.17
N ALA A 84 -3.65 -3.98 3.89
CA ALA A 84 -4.14 -4.38 5.21
C ALA A 84 -4.12 -3.21 6.21
N VAL A 85 -3.06 -2.40 6.21
CA VAL A 85 -2.98 -1.17 7.01
C VAL A 85 -4.08 -0.16 6.65
N GLN A 86 -4.41 0.01 5.37
CA GLN A 86 -5.55 0.86 4.96
C GLN A 86 -6.89 0.34 5.51
N GLY A 87 -7.07 -0.99 5.54
CA GLY A 87 -8.20 -1.64 6.19
C GLY A 87 -8.25 -1.37 7.69
N MET A 88 -7.12 -1.49 8.37
CA MET A 88 -7.00 -1.20 9.81
C MET A 88 -7.36 0.26 10.13
N LYS A 89 -6.82 1.23 9.38
CA LYS A 89 -7.11 2.68 9.56
C LYS A 89 -8.59 3.01 9.43
N THR A 90 -9.34 2.23 8.66
CA THR A 90 -10.79 2.44 8.45
C THR A 90 -11.68 1.57 9.34
N ASN A 91 -11.09 0.83 10.29
CA ASN A 91 -11.79 -0.16 11.13
C ASN A 91 -12.56 -1.21 10.30
N LYS A 92 -11.98 -1.61 9.15
CA LYS A 92 -12.52 -2.63 8.23
C LYS A 92 -11.52 -3.78 8.04
N TRP A 93 -11.08 -4.36 9.15
CA TRP A 93 -10.01 -5.36 9.21
C TRP A 93 -10.52 -6.80 9.43
N TYR A 94 -11.81 -7.00 9.73
CA TYR A 94 -12.50 -8.29 9.74
C TYR A 94 -13.86 -8.19 9.00
N ILE A 95 -14.36 -9.32 8.49
CA ILE A 95 -15.69 -9.41 7.85
C ILE A 95 -16.78 -9.28 8.91
#